data_AF-A0A2P6S5P5-F1
#
_entry.id   AF-A0A2P6S5P5-F1
#
_cell.length_a   1.000
_cell.length_b   1.000
_cell.length_c   1.000
_cell.angle_alpha   90.00
_cell.angle_beta   90.00
_cell.angle_gamma   90.00
#
_symmetry.space_group_name_H-M   'P 1'
#
loop_
_entity.id
_entity.type
_entity.pdbx_description
1 polymer ?
#
loop_
_entity_poly.entity_id
_entity_poly.type
_entity_poly.pdbx_seq_one_letter_code
_entity_poly.pdbx_strand_id
1 'polypeptide(L)'
;MELEITADTTALSYWLNWRVLLCSIWVFTPMVGALLMICKYEDLEYLKSRRGETQRDVDKDFCGDEAWRPCLKVIHPLWLLAYRVTAFFLLLAILVAKVVISGGGIYYYYTQWTFTLLTIYFGLGSLLSIYGSFWYNKTRRMGMGVQHVGSDAENGPYVLLEHEENGLNNQEENYVLPVAVKCSYVFQAIFQTNAGAVMLTDCVYWFIIFPFLTIKDYNLSLLTVTMHSVNAVLLLGDAMLNSLQVPFVRISLFVLWTGAFVIFQWIIHACVSIWWPYPFLDLSSPYAPVWYLMVGLMHIPCYALFALIVGSKRHLLSKWFPLSCQC
;
A
#
# COMPACT_ATOMS: atom_id res chain seq x y z
N MET A 1 42.77 -16.87 13.01
CA MET A 1 41.78 -16.56 11.96
C MET A 1 41.02 -17.84 11.72
N GLU A 2 40.05 -18.13 12.59
CA GLU A 2 39.15 -19.26 12.40
C GLU A 2 38.31 -18.97 11.16
N LEU A 3 38.36 -19.88 10.19
CA LEU A 3 37.38 -19.92 9.12
C LEU A 3 36.02 -20.08 9.81
N GLU A 4 35.19 -19.04 9.85
CA GLU A 4 33.76 -19.21 10.04
C GLU A 4 33.31 -20.13 8.91
N ILE A 5 33.09 -21.40 9.23
CA ILE A 5 32.43 -22.35 8.34
C ILE A 5 30.98 -21.85 8.27
N THR A 6 30.70 -20.97 7.31
CA THR A 6 29.32 -20.63 6.96
C THR A 6 28.63 -21.94 6.61
N ALA A 7 27.61 -22.30 7.40
CA ALA A 7 26.87 -23.55 7.20
C ALA A 7 26.33 -23.58 5.77
N ASP A 8 26.59 -24.67 5.05
CA ASP A 8 26.08 -24.82 3.70
C ASP A 8 24.54 -24.90 3.74
N THR A 9 23.88 -23.83 3.31
CA THR A 9 22.41 -23.74 3.36
C THR A 9 21.73 -24.65 2.36
N THR A 10 22.48 -25.23 1.40
CA THR A 10 21.94 -26.20 0.43
C THR A 10 21.85 -27.62 1.00
N ALA A 11 22.53 -27.88 2.13
CA ALA A 11 22.51 -29.19 2.76
C ALA A 11 21.17 -29.47 3.45
N LEU A 12 20.63 -30.69 3.28
CA LEU A 12 19.38 -31.09 3.92
C LEU A 12 19.45 -31.04 5.46
N SER A 13 20.63 -31.26 6.03
CA SER A 13 20.89 -31.18 7.47
C SER A 13 20.68 -29.77 8.04
N TYR A 14 20.87 -28.72 7.23
CA TYR A 14 20.58 -27.34 7.64
C TYR A 14 19.08 -27.14 7.89
N TRP A 15 18.24 -27.68 7.00
CA TRP A 15 16.79 -27.55 7.05
C TRP A 15 16.10 -28.51 8.01
N LEU A 16 16.64 -29.72 8.21
CA LEU A 16 16.15 -30.73 9.15
C LEU A 16 16.59 -30.44 10.59
N ASN A 17 16.31 -29.22 11.06
CA ASN A 17 16.62 -28.77 12.41
C ASN A 17 15.34 -28.35 13.15
N TRP A 18 15.22 -28.71 14.44
CA TRP A 18 14.09 -28.31 15.28
C TRP A 18 13.91 -26.79 15.35
N ARG A 19 14.99 -26.02 15.20
CA ARG A 19 14.94 -24.55 15.12
C ARG A 19 14.20 -24.07 13.87
N VAL A 20 14.43 -24.72 12.73
CA VAL A 20 13.75 -24.43 11.45
C VAL A 20 12.26 -24.76 11.58
N LEU A 21 11.92 -25.86 12.26
CA LEU A 21 10.53 -26.21 12.54
C LEU A 21 9.82 -25.11 13.36
N LEU A 22 10.46 -24.62 14.42
CA LEU A 22 9.89 -23.52 15.21
C LEU A 22 9.77 -22.22 14.39
N CYS A 23 10.79 -21.85 13.61
CA CYS A 23 10.71 -20.68 12.74
C CYS A 23 9.59 -20.82 11.70
N SER A 24 9.39 -22.03 11.16
CA SER A 24 8.29 -22.35 10.25
C SER A 24 6.93 -22.17 10.92
N ILE A 25 6.76 -22.63 12.15
CA ILE A 25 5.52 -22.40 12.91
C ILE A 25 5.29 -20.89 13.10
N TRP A 26 6.32 -20.13 13.50
CA TRP A 26 6.22 -18.69 13.69
C TRP A 26 5.90 -17.89 12.41
N VAL A 27 6.23 -18.43 11.23
CA VAL A 27 5.90 -17.80 9.93
C VAL A 27 4.52 -18.26 9.42
N PHE A 28 4.28 -19.57 9.37
CA PHE A 28 3.07 -20.11 8.76
C PHE A 28 1.83 -19.90 9.62
N THR A 29 1.91 -19.95 10.95
CA THR A 29 0.75 -19.69 11.83
C THR A 29 0.12 -18.31 11.59
N PRO A 30 0.86 -17.18 11.64
CA PRO A 30 0.27 -15.88 11.35
C PRO A 30 -0.12 -15.71 9.87
N MET A 31 0.58 -16.34 8.92
CA MET A 31 0.15 -16.33 7.50
C MET A 31 -1.20 -17.03 7.29
N VAL A 32 -1.42 -18.20 7.89
CA VAL A 32 -2.71 -18.89 7.85
C VAL A 32 -3.78 -18.04 8.53
N GLY A 33 -3.46 -17.45 9.70
CA GLY A 33 -4.36 -16.51 10.36
C GLY A 33 -4.74 -15.31 9.46
N ALA A 34 -3.78 -14.73 8.76
CA ALA A 34 -3.99 -13.62 7.83
C ALA A 34 -4.86 -14.03 6.63
N LEU A 35 -4.64 -15.21 6.04
CA LEU A 35 -5.50 -15.74 4.97
C LEU A 35 -6.94 -15.94 5.47
N LEU A 36 -7.12 -16.55 6.64
CA LEU A 36 -8.45 -16.76 7.22
C LEU A 36 -9.16 -15.43 7.53
N MET A 37 -8.42 -14.41 7.98
CA MET A 37 -8.97 -13.08 8.21
C MET A 37 -9.41 -12.40 6.92
N ILE A 38 -8.64 -12.53 5.83
CA ILE A 38 -9.02 -12.02 4.52
C ILE A 38 -10.26 -12.73 3.99
N CYS A 39 -10.28 -14.08 4.01
CA CYS A 39 -11.45 -14.85 3.57
C CYS A 39 -12.71 -14.47 4.34
N LYS A 40 -12.63 -14.38 5.68
CA LYS A 40 -13.76 -13.96 6.52
C LYS A 40 -14.22 -12.54 6.22
N TYR A 41 -13.28 -11.63 5.94
CA TYR A 41 -13.59 -10.24 5.64
C TYR A 41 -14.29 -10.11 4.26
N GLU A 42 -13.77 -10.80 3.24
CA GLU A 42 -14.36 -10.83 1.90
C GLU A 42 -15.74 -11.50 1.90
N ASP A 43 -15.91 -12.59 2.66
CA ASP A 43 -17.22 -13.25 2.84
C ASP A 43 -18.22 -12.30 3.51
N LEU A 44 -17.80 -11.54 4.53
CA LEU A 44 -18.65 -10.58 5.21
C LEU A 44 -19.06 -9.43 4.28
N GLU A 45 -18.14 -8.95 3.44
CA GLU A 45 -18.39 -7.91 2.46
C GLU A 45 -19.36 -8.39 1.36
N TYR A 46 -19.18 -9.62 0.88
CA TYR A 46 -20.09 -10.29 -0.05
C TYR A 46 -21.50 -10.46 0.54
N LEU A 47 -21.60 -10.90 1.79
CA LEU A 47 -22.89 -11.03 2.50
C LEU A 47 -23.58 -9.68 2.71
N LYS A 48 -22.81 -8.62 3.01
CA LYS A 48 -23.34 -7.26 3.17
C LYS A 48 -23.85 -6.71 1.85
N SER A 49 -23.14 -6.96 0.75
CA SER A 49 -23.57 -6.58 -0.60
C SER A 49 -24.90 -7.24 -0.98
N ARG A 50 -25.03 -8.55 -0.74
CA ARG A 50 -26.25 -9.31 -1.05
C ARG A 50 -27.47 -8.88 -0.22
N ARG A 51 -27.27 -8.46 1.04
CA ARG A 51 -28.34 -7.96 1.91
C ARG A 51 -28.75 -6.51 1.57
N GLY A 52 -27.85 -5.74 0.96
CA GLY A 52 -28.07 -4.34 0.57
C GLY A 52 -28.81 -4.13 -0.75
N GLU A 53 -28.96 -5.16 -1.58
CA GLU A 53 -29.65 -5.07 -2.89
C GLU A 53 -31.16 -4.76 -2.78
N THR A 54 -31.77 -4.90 -1.60
CA THR A 54 -33.20 -4.58 -1.43
C THR A 54 -33.47 -3.12 -1.10
N GLN A 55 -32.46 -2.31 -0.78
CA GLN A 55 -32.68 -0.95 -0.27
C GLN A 55 -31.43 -0.06 -0.37
N ARG A 56 -31.05 0.44 -1.56
CA ARG A 56 -30.29 1.69 -1.75
C ARG A 56 -29.92 1.97 -3.22
N ASP A 57 -30.75 2.76 -3.89
CA ASP A 57 -30.36 3.55 -5.07
C ASP A 57 -29.89 4.98 -4.72
N VAL A 58 -29.63 5.29 -3.43
CA VAL A 58 -29.34 6.67 -2.98
C VAL A 58 -28.08 6.81 -2.11
N ASP A 59 -27.34 5.73 -1.83
CA ASP A 59 -26.17 5.77 -0.91
C ASP A 59 -25.00 4.89 -1.42
N LYS A 60 -24.79 4.83 -2.73
CA LYS A 60 -23.55 4.31 -3.34
C LYS A 60 -22.47 5.38 -3.23
N ASP A 61 -22.03 5.65 -2.01
CA ASP A 61 -20.75 6.33 -1.78
C ASP A 61 -19.67 5.36 -2.29
N PHE A 62 -19.12 5.67 -3.46
CA PHE A 62 -18.25 4.77 -4.21
C PHE A 62 -17.00 4.46 -3.37
N CYS A 63 -16.75 3.17 -3.10
CA CYS A 63 -15.47 2.66 -2.59
C CYS A 63 -14.26 3.09 -3.47
N GLY A 64 -14.51 3.60 -4.68
CA GLY A 64 -13.51 4.22 -5.55
C GLY A 64 -13.30 5.74 -5.38
N ASP A 65 -14.18 6.45 -4.66
CA ASP A 65 -14.12 7.92 -4.50
C ASP A 65 -13.05 8.34 -3.47
N GLU A 66 -12.80 7.52 -2.45
CA GLU A 66 -11.80 7.77 -1.41
C GLU A 66 -10.34 7.75 -1.93
N ALA A 67 -10.07 7.03 -3.02
CA ALA A 67 -8.71 6.83 -3.51
C ALA A 67 -8.09 8.09 -4.14
N TRP A 68 -8.92 8.98 -4.70
CA TRP A 68 -8.47 10.17 -5.45
C TRP A 68 -8.98 11.49 -4.86
N ARG A 69 -9.84 11.47 -3.84
CA ARG A 69 -10.28 12.69 -3.15
C ARG A 69 -9.32 13.12 -2.05
N PRO A 70 -8.97 14.42 -1.99
CA PRO A 70 -8.30 14.99 -0.84
C PRO A 70 -9.15 14.91 0.44
N CYS A 71 -8.49 14.89 1.59
CA CYS A 71 -9.14 14.86 2.91
C CYS A 71 -10.06 16.06 3.20
N LEU A 72 -9.80 17.19 2.54
CA LEU A 72 -10.52 18.45 2.73
C LEU A 72 -11.07 18.91 1.38
N LYS A 73 -12.36 19.31 1.36
CA LYS A 73 -13.03 19.92 0.19
C LYS A 73 -12.29 21.15 -0.37
N VAL A 74 -11.48 21.80 0.47
CA VAL A 74 -10.73 23.02 0.14
C VAL A 74 -9.46 22.72 -0.66
N ILE A 75 -8.87 21.52 -0.52
CA ILE A 75 -7.67 21.16 -1.27
C ILE A 75 -8.09 20.75 -2.68
N HIS A 76 -7.61 21.48 -3.68
CA HIS A 76 -7.88 21.14 -5.07
C HIS A 76 -7.26 19.75 -5.38
N PRO A 77 -7.98 18.82 -6.02
CA PRO A 77 -7.49 17.46 -6.32
C PRO A 77 -6.17 17.43 -7.12
N LEU A 78 -5.87 18.53 -7.81
CA LEU A 78 -4.62 18.74 -8.54
C LEU A 78 -3.36 18.79 -7.63
N TRP A 79 -3.47 19.21 -6.36
CA TRP A 79 -2.35 19.19 -5.41
C TRP A 79 -1.98 17.78 -4.96
N LEU A 80 -2.99 16.94 -4.70
CA LEU A 80 -2.78 15.52 -4.39
C LEU A 80 -2.17 14.80 -5.61
N LEU A 81 -2.66 15.11 -6.81
CA LEU A 81 -2.07 14.60 -8.05
C LEU A 81 -0.61 15.02 -8.21
N ALA A 82 -0.30 16.31 -8.07
CA ALA A 82 1.06 16.83 -8.19
C ALA A 82 2.01 16.13 -7.18
N TYR A 83 1.56 16.00 -5.93
CA TYR A 83 2.31 15.29 -4.89
C TYR A 83 2.63 13.84 -5.30
N ARG A 84 1.61 13.08 -5.74
CA ARG A 84 1.77 11.67 -6.12
C ARG A 84 2.69 11.49 -7.33
N VAL A 85 2.58 12.36 -8.33
CA VAL A 85 3.43 12.33 -9.52
C VAL A 85 4.88 12.65 -9.15
N THR A 86 5.12 13.69 -8.35
CA THR A 86 6.46 14.04 -7.87
C THR A 86 7.06 12.91 -7.02
N ALA A 87 6.28 12.34 -6.09
CA ALA A 87 6.70 11.21 -5.28
C ALA A 87 7.04 9.98 -6.13
N PHE A 88 6.22 9.67 -7.14
CA PHE A 88 6.47 8.57 -8.07
C PHE A 88 7.80 8.72 -8.81
N PHE A 89 8.05 9.88 -9.43
CA PHE A 89 9.30 10.11 -10.16
C PHE A 89 10.53 10.12 -9.25
N LEU A 90 10.41 10.69 -8.04
CA LEU A 90 11.50 10.67 -7.05
C LEU A 90 11.85 9.24 -6.65
N LEU A 91 10.85 8.44 -6.26
CA LEU A 91 11.05 7.05 -5.88
C LEU A 91 11.60 6.23 -7.06
N LEU A 92 11.01 6.36 -8.25
CA LEU A 92 11.47 5.65 -9.44
C LEU A 92 12.94 5.99 -9.77
N ALA A 93 13.34 7.26 -9.68
CA ALA A 93 14.71 7.66 -9.92
C ALA A 93 15.69 7.04 -8.91
N ILE A 94 15.32 7.02 -7.61
CA ILE A 94 16.12 6.39 -6.55
C ILE A 94 16.23 4.87 -6.78
N LEU A 95 15.12 4.21 -7.15
CA LEU A 95 15.08 2.77 -7.43
C LEU A 95 15.98 2.42 -8.61
N VAL A 96 15.83 3.14 -9.74
CA VAL A 96 16.66 2.93 -10.94
C VAL A 96 18.13 3.16 -10.63
N ALA A 97 18.47 4.26 -9.95
CA ALA A 97 19.85 4.56 -9.57
C ALA A 97 20.45 3.42 -8.73
N LYS A 98 19.69 2.81 -7.83
CA LYS A 98 20.16 1.68 -7.01
C LYS A 98 20.36 0.41 -7.79
N VAL A 99 19.42 0.06 -8.67
CA VAL A 99 19.57 -1.09 -9.55
C VAL A 99 20.79 -0.92 -10.45
N VAL A 100 21.05 0.29 -10.96
CA VAL A 100 22.21 0.59 -11.80
C VAL A 100 23.53 0.53 -11.03
N ILE A 101 23.60 1.10 -9.83
CA ILE A 101 24.84 1.18 -9.04
C ILE A 101 25.17 -0.17 -8.36
N SER A 102 24.17 -0.83 -7.81
CA SER A 102 24.34 -2.01 -6.93
C SER A 102 23.93 -3.33 -7.59
N GLY A 103 23.38 -3.28 -8.80
CA GLY A 103 22.91 -4.46 -9.54
C GLY A 103 21.59 -5.04 -9.01
N GLY A 104 21.15 -6.15 -9.60
CA GLY A 104 19.89 -6.81 -9.25
C GLY A 104 19.89 -7.51 -7.88
N GLY A 105 21.06 -7.80 -7.31
CA GLY A 105 21.19 -8.47 -6.00
C GLY A 105 20.61 -7.68 -4.82
N ILE A 106 20.31 -6.40 -5.01
CA ILE A 106 19.62 -5.59 -4.00
C ILE A 106 18.21 -6.12 -3.67
N TYR A 107 17.58 -6.86 -4.58
CA TYR A 107 16.25 -7.45 -4.36
C TYR A 107 16.26 -8.62 -3.36
N TYR A 108 17.43 -9.01 -2.84
CA TYR A 108 17.51 -9.85 -1.65
C TYR A 108 17.19 -9.10 -0.35
N TYR A 109 17.05 -7.77 -0.37
CA TYR A 109 16.67 -6.99 0.81
C TYR A 109 15.18 -6.67 0.81
N TYR A 110 14.52 -6.86 1.95
CA TYR A 110 13.11 -6.57 2.16
C TYR A 110 12.79 -5.08 1.97
N THR A 111 13.76 -4.21 2.30
CA THR A 111 13.66 -2.78 2.04
C THR A 111 13.45 -2.47 0.57
N GLN A 112 14.09 -3.21 -0.35
CA GLN A 112 13.89 -3.00 -1.79
C GLN A 112 12.51 -3.47 -2.25
N TRP A 113 12.01 -4.61 -1.73
CA TRP A 113 10.64 -5.06 -1.98
C TRP A 113 9.62 -4.00 -1.56
N THR A 114 9.80 -3.44 -0.37
CA THR A 114 8.95 -2.37 0.19
C THR A 114 9.06 -1.09 -0.63
N PHE A 115 10.28 -0.69 -1.03
CA PHE A 115 10.51 0.50 -1.84
C PHE A 115 9.88 0.38 -3.24
N THR A 116 9.98 -0.78 -3.88
CA THR A 116 9.34 -1.06 -5.17
C THR A 116 7.81 -1.07 -5.03
N LEU A 117 7.26 -1.69 -3.98
CA LEU A 117 5.82 -1.68 -3.70
C LEU A 117 5.29 -0.27 -3.45
N LEU A 118 6.06 0.58 -2.78
CA LEU A 118 5.74 2.00 -2.58
C LEU A 118 5.82 2.80 -3.89
N THR A 119 6.78 2.48 -4.76
CA THR A 119 6.86 3.10 -6.10
C THR A 119 5.63 2.74 -6.95
N ILE A 120 5.23 1.47 -6.94
CA ILE A 120 4.01 1.00 -7.62
C ILE A 120 2.77 1.69 -7.05
N TYR A 121 2.70 1.85 -5.71
CA TYR A 121 1.62 2.58 -5.05
C TYR A 121 1.45 4.00 -5.60
N PHE A 122 2.53 4.78 -5.65
CA PHE A 122 2.46 6.16 -6.17
C PHE A 122 2.17 6.21 -7.68
N GLY A 123 2.62 5.22 -8.45
CA GLY A 123 2.27 5.07 -9.86
C GLY A 123 0.77 4.86 -10.06
N LEU A 124 0.19 3.87 -9.36
CA LEU A 124 -1.25 3.59 -9.39
C LEU A 124 -2.08 4.76 -8.85
N GLY A 125 -1.62 5.38 -7.76
CA GLY A 125 -2.27 6.56 -7.18
C GLY A 125 -2.28 7.75 -8.13
N SER A 126 -1.20 7.95 -8.90
CA SER A 126 -1.14 8.98 -9.94
C SER A 126 -2.16 8.70 -11.05
N LEU A 127 -2.24 7.47 -11.55
CA LEU A 127 -3.22 7.06 -12.56
C LEU A 127 -4.67 7.27 -12.08
N LEU A 128 -4.98 6.83 -10.85
CA LEU A 128 -6.30 7.02 -10.24
C LEU A 128 -6.64 8.50 -10.05
N SER A 129 -5.65 9.33 -9.66
CA SER A 129 -5.85 10.77 -9.47
C SER A 129 -6.08 11.51 -10.80
N ILE A 130 -5.41 11.09 -11.89
CA ILE A 130 -5.66 11.60 -13.25
C ILE A 130 -7.07 11.22 -13.70
N TYR A 131 -7.46 9.95 -13.52
CA TYR A 131 -8.78 9.45 -13.87
C TYR A 131 -9.89 10.20 -13.11
N GLY A 132 -9.74 10.36 -11.79
CA GLY A 132 -10.68 11.11 -10.96
C GLY A 132 -10.77 12.59 -11.34
N SER A 133 -9.64 13.22 -11.67
CA SER A 133 -9.61 14.62 -12.13
C SER A 133 -10.29 14.80 -13.50
N PHE A 134 -10.10 13.84 -14.41
CA PHE A 134 -10.79 13.83 -15.71
C PHE A 134 -12.31 13.71 -15.51
N TRP A 135 -12.75 12.81 -14.65
CA TRP A 135 -14.17 12.61 -14.36
C TRP A 135 -14.80 13.82 -13.68
N TYR A 136 -14.16 14.38 -12.66
CA TYR A 136 -14.61 15.60 -11.98
C TYR A 136 -14.79 16.77 -12.96
N ASN A 137 -13.86 16.93 -13.90
CA ASN A 137 -13.96 17.97 -14.93
C ASN A 137 -15.04 17.66 -15.98
N LYS A 138 -15.23 16.39 -16.38
CA LYS A 138 -16.33 15.96 -17.27
C LYS A 138 -17.69 16.26 -16.64
N THR A 139 -17.91 15.88 -15.38
CA THR A 139 -19.16 16.15 -14.65
C THR A 139 -19.40 17.66 -14.47
N ARG A 140 -18.36 18.44 -14.18
CA ARG A 140 -18.47 19.90 -14.06
C ARG A 140 -18.81 20.56 -15.40
N ARG A 141 -18.25 20.09 -16.52
CA ARG A 141 -18.60 20.57 -17.87
C ARG A 141 -20.02 20.19 -18.27
N MET A 142 -20.47 18.99 -17.93
CA MET A 142 -21.86 18.55 -18.19
C MET A 142 -22.88 19.33 -17.34
N GLY A 143 -22.57 19.59 -16.07
CA GLY A 143 -23.43 20.38 -15.17
C GLY A 143 -23.49 21.87 -15.51
N MET A 144 -22.47 22.41 -16.19
CA MET A 144 -22.43 23.81 -16.63
C MET A 144 -23.24 24.05 -17.92
N GLY A 145 -23.64 22.99 -18.63
CA GLY A 145 -24.55 23.07 -19.79
C GLY A 145 -26.03 23.23 -19.43
N VAL A 146 -26.40 23.12 -18.15
CA VAL A 146 -27.81 23.15 -17.67
C VAL A 146 -28.18 24.50 -17.02
N GLN A 147 -27.28 25.49 -17.01
CA GLN A 147 -27.58 26.83 -16.52
C GLN A 147 -27.32 27.91 -17.57
N HIS A 148 -28.21 28.02 -18.56
CA HIS A 148 -28.79 29.30 -19.02
C HIS A 148 -29.82 29.05 -20.13
N VAL A 149 -31.11 29.02 -19.81
CA VAL A 149 -32.19 29.78 -20.48
C VAL A 149 -33.37 29.77 -19.50
N GLY A 150 -33.46 30.83 -18.70
CA GLY A 150 -34.68 31.19 -18.01
C GLY A 150 -35.37 32.30 -18.79
N SER A 151 -36.70 32.19 -18.89
CA SER A 151 -37.65 33.15 -19.44
C SER A 151 -37.77 33.17 -20.97
N ASP A 152 -38.79 32.51 -21.51
CA ASP A 152 -40.06 33.19 -21.79
C ASP A 152 -41.19 32.20 -22.08
N ALA A 153 -42.41 32.66 -21.78
CA ALA A 153 -43.65 31.91 -21.83
C ALA A 153 -44.23 31.79 -23.26
N GLU A 154 -45.14 30.83 -23.39
CA GLU A 154 -46.13 30.61 -24.46
C GLU A 154 -45.76 29.70 -25.67
N ASN A 155 -46.60 28.64 -25.78
CA ASN A 155 -47.05 27.93 -26.99
C ASN A 155 -46.24 26.78 -27.61
N GLY A 156 -46.87 25.59 -27.60
CA GLY A 156 -47.01 24.74 -28.79
C GLY A 156 -46.14 23.47 -28.87
N PRO A 157 -46.61 22.38 -29.50
CA PRO A 157 -46.21 21.02 -29.14
C PRO A 157 -45.25 20.34 -30.14
N TYR A 158 -44.52 19.33 -29.64
CA TYR A 158 -43.73 18.30 -30.34
C TYR A 158 -42.64 18.74 -31.34
N VAL A 159 -41.36 18.61 -30.93
CA VAL A 159 -40.32 17.97 -31.75
C VAL A 159 -39.42 17.15 -30.81
N LEU A 160 -39.60 15.83 -30.85
CA LEU A 160 -38.63 14.86 -30.32
C LEU A 160 -37.40 14.94 -31.24
N LEU A 161 -36.42 15.78 -30.89
CA LEU A 161 -35.09 15.71 -31.50
C LEU A 161 -34.34 14.58 -30.81
N GLU A 162 -34.43 13.39 -31.41
CA GLU A 162 -33.48 12.31 -31.21
C GLU A 162 -32.07 12.84 -31.50
N HIS A 163 -31.30 13.10 -30.45
CA HIS A 163 -29.84 13.19 -30.57
C HIS A 163 -29.26 11.85 -30.12
N GLU A 164 -29.09 10.97 -31.11
CA GLU A 164 -28.39 9.69 -31.02
C GLU A 164 -26.88 9.89 -30.70
N GLU A 165 -26.55 10.22 -29.46
CA GLU A 165 -25.15 10.18 -28.96
C GLU A 165 -24.96 9.28 -27.72
N ASN A 166 -25.90 8.37 -27.46
CA ASN A 166 -25.90 7.54 -26.24
C ASN A 166 -25.60 6.04 -26.44
N GLY A 167 -25.17 5.61 -27.63
CA GLY A 167 -24.75 4.22 -27.87
C GLY A 167 -23.32 3.91 -27.38
N LEU A 168 -22.37 4.80 -27.67
CA LEU A 168 -20.94 4.55 -27.43
C LEU A 168 -20.51 4.83 -25.98
N ASN A 169 -21.01 5.93 -25.39
CA ASN A 169 -20.65 6.36 -24.04
C ASN A 169 -21.16 5.41 -22.95
N ASN A 170 -22.37 4.87 -23.11
CA ASN A 170 -22.95 3.92 -22.14
C ASN A 170 -22.19 2.58 -22.12
N GLN A 171 -21.59 2.19 -23.25
CA GLN A 171 -20.84 0.95 -23.34
C GLN A 171 -19.44 1.10 -22.74
N GLU A 172 -18.73 2.20 -23.01
CA GLU A 172 -17.45 2.52 -22.35
C GLU A 172 -17.62 2.75 -20.83
N GLU A 173 -18.67 3.45 -20.39
CA GLU A 173 -18.92 3.68 -18.95
C GLU A 173 -19.23 2.37 -18.21
N ASN A 174 -19.90 1.41 -18.84
CA ASN A 174 -20.20 0.10 -18.24
C ASN A 174 -18.96 -0.80 -18.06
N TYR A 175 -17.92 -0.67 -18.90
CA TYR A 175 -16.68 -1.46 -18.76
C TYR A 175 -15.61 -0.77 -17.92
N VAL A 176 -15.54 0.57 -17.95
CA VAL A 176 -14.51 1.33 -17.23
C VAL A 176 -14.81 1.40 -15.73
N LEU A 177 -16.09 1.42 -15.33
CA LEU A 177 -16.48 1.48 -13.92
C LEU A 177 -16.05 0.25 -13.10
N PRO A 178 -16.24 -1.01 -13.56
CA PRO A 178 -15.72 -2.19 -12.87
C PRO A 178 -14.19 -2.23 -12.75
N VAL A 179 -13.46 -1.71 -13.76
CA VAL A 179 -12.00 -1.68 -13.76
C VAL A 179 -11.50 -0.64 -12.74
N ALA A 180 -12.09 0.55 -12.70
CA ALA A 180 -11.73 1.59 -11.74
C ALA A 180 -11.97 1.17 -10.28
N VAL A 181 -13.06 0.45 -10.01
CA VAL A 181 -13.35 -0.12 -8.68
C VAL A 181 -12.30 -1.17 -8.28
N LYS A 182 -11.95 -2.09 -9.18
CA LYS A 182 -10.88 -3.08 -8.93
C LYS A 182 -9.52 -2.42 -8.71
N CYS A 183 -9.16 -1.43 -9.52
CA CYS A 183 -7.91 -0.67 -9.35
C CYS A 183 -7.87 0.08 -8.02
N SER A 184 -9.00 0.63 -7.57
CA SER A 184 -9.11 1.31 -6.27
C SER A 184 -8.93 0.32 -5.11
N TYR A 185 -9.51 -0.87 -5.20
CA TYR A 185 -9.30 -1.94 -4.21
C TYR A 185 -7.82 -2.36 -4.12
N VAL A 186 -7.20 -2.61 -5.28
CA VAL A 186 -5.77 -2.95 -5.35
C VAL A 186 -4.91 -1.82 -4.78
N PHE A 187 -5.22 -0.57 -5.09
CA PHE A 187 -4.53 0.59 -4.55
C PHE A 187 -4.64 0.68 -3.02
N GLN A 188 -5.82 0.46 -2.45
CA GLN A 188 -6.01 0.41 -1.00
C GLN A 188 -5.23 -0.75 -0.35
N ALA A 189 -5.25 -1.93 -0.97
CA ALA A 189 -4.51 -3.09 -0.47
C ALA A 189 -3.00 -2.83 -0.45
N ILE A 190 -2.47 -2.20 -1.51
CA ILE A 190 -1.06 -1.82 -1.59
C ILE A 190 -0.73 -0.74 -0.55
N PHE A 191 -1.58 0.29 -0.39
CA PHE A 191 -1.41 1.32 0.65
C PHE A 191 -1.28 0.71 2.04
N GLN A 192 -2.21 -0.18 2.38
CA GLN A 192 -2.26 -0.83 3.69
C GLN A 192 -1.07 -1.77 3.91
N THR A 193 -0.61 -2.45 2.86
CA THR A 193 0.61 -3.27 2.92
C THR A 193 1.84 -2.39 3.17
N ASN A 194 1.96 -1.28 2.42
CA ASN A 194 3.06 -0.31 2.58
C ASN A 194 3.06 0.38 3.95
N ALA A 195 1.89 0.65 4.54
CA ALA A 195 1.77 1.26 5.87
C ALA A 195 2.52 0.47 6.94
N GLY A 196 2.33 -0.86 6.97
CA GLY A 196 3.06 -1.73 7.87
C GLY A 196 4.52 -1.94 7.45
N ALA A 197 4.75 -2.20 6.17
CA ALA A 197 6.07 -2.54 5.65
C ALA A 197 7.08 -1.41 5.81
N VAL A 198 6.71 -0.18 5.47
CA VAL A 198 7.58 1.01 5.64
C VAL A 198 7.87 1.27 7.11
N MET A 199 6.86 1.19 7.98
CA MET A 199 7.08 1.40 9.42
C MET A 199 8.00 0.31 10.00
N LEU A 200 7.82 -0.95 9.60
CA LEU A 200 8.69 -2.04 10.01
C LEU A 200 10.12 -1.85 9.51
N THR A 201 10.33 -1.55 8.22
CA THR A 201 11.68 -1.38 7.66
C THR A 201 12.41 -0.22 8.32
N ASP A 202 11.71 0.87 8.59
CA ASP A 202 12.31 2.08 9.13
C ASP A 202 12.57 1.92 10.63
N CYS A 203 11.64 1.33 11.40
CA CYS A 203 11.89 1.00 12.81
C CYS A 203 13.05 0.02 12.97
N VAL A 204 13.09 -1.08 12.21
CA VAL A 204 14.20 -2.04 12.28
C VAL A 204 15.51 -1.38 11.86
N TYR A 205 15.51 -0.56 10.82
CA TYR A 205 16.72 0.14 10.40
C TYR A 205 17.21 1.11 11.47
N TRP A 206 16.37 2.03 11.94
CA TRP A 206 16.77 3.11 12.84
C TRP A 206 17.02 2.66 14.28
N PHE A 207 16.26 1.70 14.79
CA PHE A 207 16.38 1.27 16.20
C PHE A 207 17.28 0.04 16.39
N ILE A 208 17.46 -0.79 15.36
CA ILE A 208 18.27 -2.01 15.46
C ILE A 208 19.54 -1.85 14.63
N ILE A 209 19.43 -1.71 13.31
CA ILE A 209 20.59 -1.83 12.41
C ILE A 209 21.53 -0.62 12.53
N PHE A 210 20.99 0.60 12.51
CA PHE A 210 21.77 1.84 12.50
C PHE A 210 22.68 1.97 13.74
N PRO A 211 22.20 1.77 14.99
CA PRO A 211 23.07 1.78 16.17
C PRO A 211 24.25 0.80 16.06
N PHE A 212 24.00 -0.43 15.57
CA PHE A 212 25.06 -1.43 15.38
C PHE A 212 26.08 -1.02 14.30
N LEU A 213 25.64 -0.33 13.24
CA LEU A 213 26.53 0.17 12.19
C LEU A 213 27.36 1.37 12.65
N THR A 214 26.76 2.27 13.44
CA THR A 214 27.47 3.44 14.00
C THR A 214 28.55 3.03 14.99
N ILE A 215 28.30 2.00 15.81
CA ILE A 215 29.30 1.46 16.74
C ILE A 215 30.51 0.85 16.01
N LYS A 216 30.33 0.39 14.76
CA LYS A 216 31.37 -0.27 13.95
C LYS A 216 32.03 0.64 12.92
N ASP A 217 31.84 1.96 13.00
CA ASP A 217 32.38 2.97 12.06
C ASP A 217 32.12 2.65 10.57
N TYR A 218 30.94 2.08 10.27
CA TYR A 218 30.62 1.68 8.90
C TYR A 218 30.27 2.90 8.03
N ASN A 219 30.82 2.97 6.82
CA ASN A 219 30.46 4.02 5.85
C ASN A 219 29.01 3.84 5.37
N LEU A 220 28.11 4.63 5.93
CA LEU A 220 26.70 4.63 5.55
C LEU A 220 26.54 5.25 4.17
N SER A 221 26.05 4.48 3.20
CA SER A 221 25.69 5.07 1.91
C SER A 221 24.49 6.00 2.11
N LEU A 222 24.66 7.28 1.74
CA LEU A 222 23.61 8.30 1.83
C LEU A 222 22.31 7.81 1.20
N LEU A 223 22.43 7.09 0.07
CA LEU A 223 21.29 6.57 -0.66
C LEU A 223 20.51 5.48 0.12
N THR A 224 21.17 4.69 0.97
CA THR A 224 20.47 3.76 1.89
C THR A 224 19.77 4.51 3.01
N VAL A 225 20.42 5.50 3.64
CA VAL A 225 19.81 6.34 4.68
C VAL A 225 18.58 7.08 4.12
N THR A 226 18.70 7.62 2.91
CA THR A 226 17.60 8.30 2.21
C THR A 226 16.39 7.39 2.02
N MET A 227 16.56 6.11 1.68
CA MET A 227 15.41 5.19 1.51
C MET A 227 14.62 4.99 2.80
N HIS A 228 15.31 4.86 3.94
CA HIS A 228 14.70 4.61 5.25
C HIS A 228 14.08 5.86 5.90
N SER A 229 14.15 7.02 5.25
CA SER A 229 13.47 8.24 5.69
C SER A 229 12.47 8.73 4.65
N VAL A 230 12.84 8.72 3.37
CA VAL A 230 11.99 9.20 2.27
C VAL A 230 10.74 8.33 2.13
N ASN A 231 10.82 7.01 2.34
CA ASN A 231 9.65 6.14 2.28
C ASN A 231 8.58 6.55 3.29
N ALA A 232 8.94 6.69 4.57
CA ALA A 232 8.03 7.13 5.62
C ALA A 232 7.50 8.54 5.34
N VAL A 233 8.37 9.49 4.97
CA VAL A 233 7.96 10.87 4.69
C VAL A 233 6.96 10.93 3.53
N LEU A 234 7.22 10.22 2.43
CA LEU A 234 6.33 10.24 1.27
C LEU A 234 5.01 9.54 1.56
N LEU A 235 5.04 8.34 2.15
CA LEU A 235 3.82 7.60 2.46
C LEU A 235 2.96 8.35 3.48
N LEU A 236 3.59 8.92 4.51
CA LEU A 236 2.87 9.69 5.52
C LEU A 236 2.32 10.99 4.94
N GLY A 237 3.07 11.66 4.06
CA GLY A 237 2.58 12.83 3.34
C GLY A 237 1.36 12.53 2.46
N ASP A 238 1.35 11.42 1.71
CA ASP A 238 0.15 11.01 0.96
C ASP A 238 -1.00 10.69 1.93
N ALA A 239 -0.72 9.96 3.01
CA ALA A 239 -1.70 9.65 4.04
C ALA A 239 -2.23 10.90 4.75
N MET A 240 -1.50 12.02 4.76
CA MET A 240 -1.98 13.32 5.28
C MET A 240 -2.85 14.06 4.26
N LEU A 241 -2.66 13.85 2.96
CA LEU A 241 -3.43 14.52 1.91
C LEU A 241 -4.68 13.73 1.49
N ASN A 242 -4.63 12.41 1.52
CA ASN A 242 -5.72 11.51 1.11
C ASN A 242 -6.68 11.20 2.28
N SER A 243 -7.88 10.70 1.98
CA SER A 243 -8.87 10.25 2.97
C SER A 243 -8.84 8.74 3.24
N LEU A 244 -7.77 8.04 2.85
CA LEU A 244 -7.70 6.59 2.96
C LEU A 244 -7.71 6.13 4.42
N GLN A 245 -8.47 5.06 4.67
CA GLN A 245 -8.55 4.44 5.98
C GLN A 245 -7.59 3.25 6.09
N VAL A 246 -7.08 3.05 7.31
CA VAL A 246 -6.22 1.92 7.65
C VAL A 246 -6.96 1.05 8.68
N PRO A 247 -7.95 0.25 8.26
CA PRO A 247 -8.65 -0.64 9.16
C PRO A 247 -7.72 -1.74 9.64
N PHE A 248 -7.77 -2.07 10.94
CA PHE A 248 -6.81 -2.98 11.56
C PHE A 248 -6.83 -4.40 10.94
N VAL A 249 -7.97 -4.85 10.41
CA VAL A 249 -8.12 -6.14 9.72
C VAL A 249 -7.14 -6.31 8.55
N ARG A 250 -6.72 -5.20 7.93
CA ARG A 250 -5.83 -5.20 6.77
C ARG A 250 -4.35 -5.38 7.12
N ILE A 251 -4.01 -5.48 8.41
CA ILE A 251 -2.70 -6.00 8.86
C ILE A 251 -2.38 -7.36 8.24
N SER A 252 -3.41 -8.14 7.91
CA SER A 252 -3.31 -9.44 7.24
C SER A 252 -2.52 -9.37 5.93
N LEU A 253 -2.71 -8.32 5.12
CA LEU A 253 -1.98 -8.15 3.86
C LEU A 253 -0.49 -7.89 4.08
N PHE A 254 -0.18 -7.08 5.11
CA PHE A 254 1.20 -6.82 5.51
C PHE A 254 1.91 -8.09 6.02
N VAL A 255 1.22 -8.89 6.84
CA VAL A 255 1.74 -10.19 7.32
C VAL A 255 2.00 -11.17 6.17
N LEU A 256 1.13 -11.20 5.16
CA LEU A 256 1.35 -12.04 3.98
C LEU A 256 2.52 -11.54 3.13
N TRP A 257 2.68 -10.23 3.00
CA TRP A 257 3.79 -9.64 2.27
C TRP A 257 5.15 -9.96 2.90
N THR A 258 5.28 -9.85 4.22
CA THR A 258 6.51 -10.25 4.94
C THR A 258 6.72 -11.76 4.90
N GLY A 259 5.67 -12.56 5.10
CA GLY A 259 5.73 -14.01 4.98
C GLY A 259 6.20 -14.46 3.59
N ALA A 260 5.69 -13.85 2.53
CA ALA A 260 6.11 -14.11 1.16
C ALA A 260 7.60 -13.81 0.95
N PHE A 261 8.10 -12.70 1.50
CA PHE A 261 9.54 -12.39 1.46
C PHE A 261 10.39 -13.44 2.20
N VAL A 262 9.95 -13.90 3.38
CA VAL A 262 10.67 -14.93 4.15
C VAL A 262 10.73 -16.25 3.36
N ILE A 263 9.61 -16.66 2.76
CA ILE A 263 9.56 -17.87 1.92
C ILE A 263 10.47 -17.72 0.71
N PHE A 264 10.46 -16.57 0.04
CA PHE A 264 11.36 -16.27 -1.07
C PHE A 264 12.84 -16.44 -0.66
N GLN A 265 13.24 -15.91 0.51
CA GLN A 265 14.58 -16.09 1.05
C GLN A 265 14.91 -17.56 1.32
N TRP A 266 13.98 -18.28 1.93
CA TRP A 266 14.18 -19.70 2.22
C TRP A 266 14.39 -20.52 0.95
N ILE A 267 13.59 -20.27 -0.08
CA ILE A 267 13.73 -20.94 -1.38
C ILE A 267 15.11 -20.66 -1.97
N ILE A 268 15.55 -19.40 -2.00
CA ILE A 268 16.87 -19.05 -2.55
C ILE A 268 17.99 -19.76 -1.78
N HIS A 269 17.97 -19.70 -0.46
CA HIS A 269 19.01 -20.33 0.37
C HIS A 269 18.97 -21.86 0.32
N ALA A 270 17.83 -22.47 0.04
CA ALA A 270 17.71 -23.91 -0.20
C ALA A 270 18.31 -24.31 -1.57
N CYS A 271 18.20 -23.44 -2.58
CA CYS A 271 18.72 -23.69 -3.92
C CYS A 271 20.19 -23.31 -4.09
N VAL A 272 20.65 -22.24 -3.43
CA VAL A 272 21.99 -21.66 -3.60
C VAL A 272 22.54 -21.23 -2.25
N SER A 273 23.77 -21.65 -1.95
CA SER A 273 24.49 -21.26 -0.76
C SER A 273 25.03 -19.83 -0.92
N ILE A 274 24.25 -18.85 -0.48
CA ILE A 274 24.64 -17.43 -0.43
C ILE A 274 24.64 -16.94 1.02
N TRP A 275 25.24 -15.78 1.28
CA TRP A 275 25.20 -15.17 2.61
C TRP A 275 23.78 -14.64 2.92
N TRP A 276 23.38 -14.65 4.20
CA TRP A 276 22.10 -14.10 4.61
C TRP A 276 22.10 -12.56 4.56
N PRO A 277 21.20 -11.92 3.79
CA PRO A 277 21.10 -10.45 3.75
C PRO A 277 20.77 -9.85 5.13
N TYR A 278 20.04 -10.61 5.95
CA TYR A 278 19.69 -10.25 7.30
C TYR A 278 20.17 -11.35 8.27
N PRO A 279 21.14 -11.08 9.15
CA PRO A 279 21.66 -12.07 10.09
C PRO A 279 20.59 -12.69 11.00
N PHE A 280 19.51 -11.95 11.29
CA PHE A 280 18.39 -12.43 12.10
C PHE A 280 17.47 -13.43 11.37
N LEU A 281 17.64 -13.62 10.05
CA LEU A 281 16.96 -14.67 9.27
C LEU A 281 17.80 -15.96 9.17
N ASP A 282 19.06 -15.92 9.60
CA ASP A 282 19.92 -17.10 9.57
C ASP A 282 19.41 -18.17 10.55
N LEU A 283 19.01 -19.32 10.00
CA LEU A 283 18.43 -20.43 10.75
C LEU A 283 19.49 -21.27 11.48
N SER A 284 20.78 -21.11 11.16
CA SER A 284 21.87 -21.74 11.91
C SER A 284 22.01 -21.15 13.32
N SER A 285 21.62 -19.88 13.49
CA SER A 285 21.73 -19.16 14.75
C SER A 285 20.93 -19.83 15.87
N PRO A 286 21.49 -19.97 17.09
CA PRO A 286 20.76 -20.50 18.24
C PRO A 286 19.57 -19.64 18.64
N TYR A 287 19.58 -18.36 18.28
CA TYR A 287 18.52 -17.41 18.60
C TYR A 287 17.52 -17.24 17.45
N ALA A 288 17.63 -18.01 16.35
CA ALA A 288 16.75 -17.86 15.19
C ALA A 288 15.25 -17.87 15.57
N PRO A 289 14.73 -18.84 16.36
CA PRO A 289 13.30 -18.83 16.72
C PRO A 289 12.86 -17.56 17.45
N VAL A 290 13.73 -16.98 18.28
CA VAL A 290 13.46 -15.74 19.02
C VAL A 290 13.42 -14.55 18.07
N TRP A 291 14.34 -14.46 17.11
CA TRP A 291 14.34 -13.41 16.09
C TRP A 291 13.07 -13.45 15.23
N TYR A 292 12.69 -14.64 14.76
CA TYR A 292 11.48 -14.82 13.97
C TYR A 292 10.22 -14.42 14.75
N LEU A 293 10.12 -14.84 16.02
CA LEU A 293 9.03 -14.44 16.90
C LEU A 293 9.02 -12.92 17.14
N MET A 294 10.18 -12.32 17.43
CA MET A 294 10.28 -10.88 17.70
C MET A 294 9.88 -10.04 16.50
N VAL A 295 10.39 -10.37 15.30
CA VAL A 295 10.02 -9.68 14.06
C VAL A 295 8.52 -9.88 13.77
N GLY A 296 8.00 -11.11 13.96
CA GLY A 296 6.57 -11.38 13.87
C GLY A 296 5.73 -10.49 14.79
N LEU A 297 6.12 -10.38 16.05
CA LEU A 297 5.44 -9.53 17.03
C LEU A 297 5.54 -8.04 16.70
N MET A 298 6.64 -7.58 16.09
CA MET A 298 6.82 -6.18 15.67
C MET A 298 5.81 -5.72 14.60
N HIS A 299 5.15 -6.63 13.89
CA HIS A 299 4.13 -6.25 12.91
C HIS A 299 2.96 -5.50 13.55
N ILE A 300 2.56 -5.91 14.76
CA ILE A 300 1.44 -5.33 15.50
C ILE A 300 1.72 -3.86 15.85
N PRO A 301 2.79 -3.51 16.60
CA PRO A 301 3.07 -2.12 16.95
C PRO A 301 3.41 -1.27 15.73
N CYS A 302 4.11 -1.80 14.71
CA CYS A 302 4.42 -1.03 13.50
C CYS A 302 3.15 -0.64 12.73
N TYR A 303 2.24 -1.60 12.54
CA TYR A 303 0.96 -1.33 11.88
C TYR A 303 0.05 -0.43 12.73
N ALA A 304 0.00 -0.69 14.05
CA ALA A 304 -0.78 0.11 14.98
C ALA A 304 -0.30 1.56 15.02
N LEU A 305 1.02 1.81 15.03
CA LEU A 305 1.57 3.15 15.01
C LEU A 305 1.10 3.94 13.78
N PHE A 306 1.19 3.34 12.59
CA PHE A 306 0.71 4.00 11.37
C PHE A 306 -0.80 4.26 11.42
N ALA A 307 -1.59 3.26 11.84
CA ALA A 307 -3.03 3.39 11.97
C ALA A 307 -3.43 4.49 12.99
N LEU A 308 -2.68 4.63 14.09
CA LEU A 308 -2.87 5.67 15.09
C LEU A 308 -2.58 7.06 14.53
N ILE A 309 -1.54 7.22 13.70
CA ILE A 309 -1.23 8.52 13.08
C ILE A 309 -2.37 8.94 12.13
N VAL A 310 -2.82 8.03 11.27
CA VAL A 310 -3.94 8.29 10.35
C VAL A 310 -5.25 8.55 11.11
N GLY A 311 -5.53 7.77 12.16
CA GLY A 311 -6.70 7.97 13.01
C GLY A 311 -6.70 9.30 13.75
N SER A 312 -5.54 9.69 14.30
CA SER A 312 -5.36 10.98 15.00
C SER A 312 -5.56 12.15 14.06
N LYS A 313 -4.98 12.09 12.85
CA LYS A 313 -5.22 13.08 11.78
C LYS A 313 -6.71 13.25 11.51
N ARG A 314 -7.43 12.15 11.28
CA ARG A 314 -8.87 12.21 10.99
C ARG A 314 -9.66 12.87 12.12
N HIS A 315 -9.35 12.52 13.36
CA HIS A 315 -10.00 13.13 14.52
C HIS A 315 -9.73 14.64 14.61
N LEU A 316 -8.48 15.07 14.39
CA LEU A 316 -8.09 16.48 14.38
C LEU A 316 -8.77 17.26 13.24
N LEU A 317 -8.79 16.72 12.02
CA LEU A 317 -9.43 17.37 10.88
C LEU A 317 -10.95 17.50 11.06
N SER A 318 -11.60 16.47 11.61
CA SER A 318 -13.04 16.51 11.92
C SER A 318 -13.35 17.59 12.97
N LYS A 319 -12.49 17.75 13.98
CA LYS A 319 -12.65 18.76 15.03
C LYS A 319 -12.40 20.19 14.52
N TRP A 320 -11.39 20.39 13.67
CA TRP A 320 -10.97 21.72 13.23
C TRP A 320 -11.72 22.22 11.99
N PHE A 321 -12.18 21.33 11.12
CA PHE A 321 -12.85 21.67 9.87
C PHE A 321 -14.16 20.89 9.64
N PRO A 322 -15.16 21.01 10.53
CA PRO A 322 -16.38 20.19 10.49
C PRO A 322 -17.20 20.33 9.19
N LEU A 323 -17.13 21.48 8.51
CA LEU A 323 -17.86 21.76 7.26
C LEU A 323 -17.10 21.32 5.99
N SER A 324 -15.79 21.10 6.07
CA SER A 324 -14.91 20.82 4.92
C SER A 324 -14.27 19.44 4.95
N CYS A 325 -14.38 18.72 6.07
CA CYS A 325 -13.90 17.36 6.22
C CYS A 325 -14.76 16.40 5.38
N GLN A 326 -14.12 15.54 4.59
CA GLN A 326 -14.76 14.46 3.82
C GLN A 326 -14.44 13.07 4.43
N CYS A 327 -14.11 13.03 5.72
CA CYS A 327 -13.65 11.83 6.40
C CYS A 327 -14.74 11.05 7.13
#